data_AF-A0AB34Z2V5-F1
#
_entry.id   AF-A0AB34Z2V5-F1
#
_cell.length_a   1.000
_cell.length_b   1.000
_cell.length_c   1.000
_cell.angle_alpha   90.00
_cell.angle_beta   90.00
_cell.angle_gamma   90.00
#
_symmetry.space_group_name_H-M   'P 1'
#
loop_
_entity.id
_entity.type
_entity.pdbx_description
1 polymer ?
#
loop_
_entity_poly.entity_id
_entity_poly.type
_entity_poly.pdbx_seq_one_letter_code
_entity_poly.pdbx_strand_id
1 'polypeptide(L)'
;MKIKAKKDKEELFSNRFGNYNEEADLNADQDKELINYNNLKEQLKYNLKDDINNKIQRMKILYEIKQKELYKYDGFARFNDFIKSFEVAKSQAYRYLKIYQKVLEGKVSIDKIKEVGFKAILRDIEGRNFLDKDTYSESKDIDESIPIRILVKDKEIYNFCKQDTKRLYFIIEKIYKDKKEILSELIIEYEKHKKIKNIKNIKNIKNKLIDL
;
A
#
# COMPACT_ATOMS: atom_id res chain seq x y z
N MET A 1 16.15 3.12 42.94
CA MET A 1 14.76 2.60 42.74
C MET A 1 14.52 1.82 41.43
N LYS A 2 15.48 1.75 40.47
CA LYS A 2 15.32 1.00 39.19
C LYS A 2 15.75 -0.48 39.21
N ILE A 3 16.42 -0.94 40.27
CA ILE A 3 17.00 -2.29 40.34
C ILE A 3 15.96 -3.32 40.80
N LYS A 4 14.96 -2.91 41.61
CA LYS A 4 13.92 -3.81 42.15
C LYS A 4 12.98 -4.34 41.06
N ALA A 5 12.51 -3.46 40.16
CA ALA A 5 11.58 -3.82 39.09
C ALA A 5 12.16 -4.74 37.99
N LYS A 6 13.50 -4.86 37.88
CA LYS A 6 14.14 -5.83 36.97
C LYS A 6 14.20 -7.22 37.60
N LYS A 7 14.52 -7.27 38.90
CA LYS A 7 14.54 -8.51 39.70
C LYS A 7 13.15 -9.13 39.80
N ASP A 8 12.13 -8.31 40.04
CA ASP A 8 10.73 -8.76 40.11
C ASP A 8 10.22 -9.32 38.76
N LYS A 9 10.78 -8.86 37.62
CA LYS A 9 10.44 -9.38 36.28
C LYS A 9 11.14 -10.71 35.98
N GLU A 10 12.40 -10.87 36.34
CA GLU A 10 13.12 -12.14 36.19
C GLU A 10 12.55 -13.24 37.11
N GLU A 11 12.13 -12.91 38.34
CA GLU A 11 11.45 -13.85 39.24
C GLU A 11 10.09 -14.33 38.71
N LEU A 12 9.34 -13.46 38.02
CA LEU A 12 8.10 -13.81 37.31
C LEU A 12 8.33 -14.76 36.14
N PHE A 13 9.52 -14.73 35.52
CA PHE A 13 9.91 -15.66 34.45
C PHE A 13 10.26 -17.06 34.98
N SER A 14 10.90 -17.16 36.14
CA SER A 14 11.34 -18.46 36.69
C SER A 14 10.21 -19.27 37.34
N ASN A 15 9.24 -18.62 37.99
CA ASN A 15 8.20 -19.31 38.78
C ASN A 15 7.08 -19.98 37.95
N ARG A 16 7.08 -19.88 36.62
CA ARG A 16 6.11 -20.60 35.74
C ARG A 16 6.59 -21.97 35.25
N PHE A 17 7.84 -22.33 35.47
CA PHE A 17 8.39 -23.60 35.01
C PHE A 17 8.41 -24.58 36.17
N GLY A 18 7.32 -25.35 36.26
CA GLY A 18 7.12 -26.40 37.25
C GLY A 18 8.22 -27.46 37.19
N ASN A 19 8.64 -27.89 38.38
CA ASN A 19 9.62 -28.93 38.65
C ASN A 19 8.92 -30.30 38.55
N TYR A 20 9.26 -31.14 37.57
CA TYR A 20 8.84 -32.55 37.56
C TYR A 20 9.99 -33.45 37.09
N ASN A 21 10.36 -34.36 37.99
CA ASN A 21 11.34 -35.42 37.80
C ASN A 21 10.73 -36.59 37.00
N GLU A 22 11.58 -37.18 36.17
CA GLU A 22 11.66 -38.58 35.71
C GLU A 22 10.36 -39.39 35.53
N GLU A 23 9.94 -39.59 34.27
CA GLU A 23 9.91 -40.92 33.64
C GLU A 23 10.29 -40.75 32.15
N ALA A 24 11.25 -41.55 31.68
CA ALA A 24 11.75 -41.50 30.32
C ALA A 24 10.77 -42.20 29.36
N ASP A 25 10.20 -41.44 28.43
CA ASP A 25 9.52 -42.00 27.27
C ASP A 25 9.80 -41.11 26.05
N LEU A 26 9.68 -41.66 24.85
CA LEU A 26 10.12 -41.13 23.55
C LEU A 26 9.54 -39.74 23.12
N ASN A 27 8.91 -39.01 24.06
CA ASN A 27 8.28 -37.70 23.93
C ASN A 27 9.17 -36.51 24.33
N ALA A 28 10.33 -36.74 24.97
CA ALA A 28 11.17 -35.65 25.52
C ALA A 28 11.71 -34.68 24.45
N ASP A 29 11.88 -35.14 23.21
CA ASP A 29 12.35 -34.30 22.10
C ASP A 29 11.20 -33.49 21.47
N GLN A 30 9.99 -34.08 21.38
CA GLN A 30 8.77 -33.38 20.98
C GLN A 30 8.38 -32.29 22.00
N ASP A 31 8.57 -32.56 23.30
CA ASP A 31 8.33 -31.58 24.36
C ASP A 31 9.35 -30.43 24.33
N LYS A 32 10.62 -30.71 24.05
CA LYS A 32 11.65 -29.67 23.85
C LYS A 32 11.39 -28.83 22.60
N GLU A 33 11.00 -29.45 21.50
CA GLU A 33 10.63 -28.73 20.27
C GLU A 33 9.38 -27.87 20.47
N LEU A 34 8.37 -28.37 21.18
CA LEU A 34 7.16 -27.63 21.50
C LEU A 34 7.45 -26.43 22.45
N ILE A 35 8.32 -26.62 23.45
CA ILE A 35 8.80 -25.54 24.32
C ILE A 35 9.56 -24.49 23.51
N ASN A 36 10.48 -24.92 22.63
CA ASN A 36 11.24 -24.04 21.77
C ASN A 36 10.33 -23.26 20.82
N TYR A 37 9.36 -23.92 20.17
CA TYR A 37 8.36 -23.28 19.32
C TYR A 37 7.56 -22.22 20.07
N ASN A 38 7.07 -22.53 21.28
CA ASN A 38 6.32 -21.57 22.08
C ASN A 38 7.19 -20.36 22.49
N ASN A 39 8.46 -20.59 22.83
CA ASN A 39 9.40 -19.52 23.15
C ASN A 39 9.65 -18.60 21.93
N LEU A 40 9.94 -19.18 20.76
CA LEU A 40 10.13 -18.43 19.51
C LEU A 40 8.87 -17.64 19.13
N LYS A 41 7.68 -18.24 19.32
CA LYS A 41 6.38 -17.60 19.07
C LYS A 41 6.16 -16.38 19.98
N GLU A 42 6.48 -16.48 21.26
CA GLU A 42 6.35 -15.35 22.19
C GLU A 42 7.39 -14.25 21.93
N GLN A 43 8.64 -14.62 21.63
CA GLN A 43 9.67 -13.66 21.20
C GLN A 43 9.25 -12.89 19.95
N LEU A 44 8.67 -13.60 18.96
CA LEU A 44 8.17 -12.97 17.74
C LEU A 44 7.03 -11.98 18.04
N LYS A 45 6.07 -12.34 18.90
CA LYS A 45 5.00 -11.43 19.34
C LYS A 45 5.55 -10.18 20.03
N TYR A 46 6.55 -10.35 20.90
CA TYR A 46 7.18 -9.24 21.60
C TYR A 46 7.88 -8.28 20.62
N ASN A 47 8.67 -8.81 19.69
CA ASN A 47 9.38 -8.03 18.68
C ASN A 47 8.41 -7.25 17.77
N LEU A 48 7.28 -7.87 17.37
CA LEU A 48 6.24 -7.20 16.59
C LEU A 48 5.57 -6.06 17.37
N LYS A 49 5.29 -6.26 18.66
CA LYS A 49 4.70 -5.22 19.52
C LYS A 49 5.65 -4.04 19.70
N ASP A 50 6.95 -4.32 19.84
CA ASP A 50 7.98 -3.29 19.95
C ASP A 50 8.11 -2.49 18.64
N ASP A 51 8.11 -3.17 17.48
CA ASP A 51 8.09 -2.52 16.15
C ASP A 51 6.88 -1.58 15.99
N ILE A 52 5.68 -2.00 16.37
CA ILE A 52 4.48 -1.15 16.33
C ILE A 52 4.63 0.07 17.24
N ASN A 53 5.10 -0.11 18.47
CA ASN A 53 5.32 0.99 19.40
C ASN A 53 6.37 1.98 18.88
N ASN A 54 7.46 1.47 18.31
CA ASN A 54 8.52 2.27 17.69
C ASN A 54 7.96 3.10 16.51
N LYS A 55 7.11 2.51 15.68
CA LYS A 55 6.41 3.23 14.60
C LYS A 55 5.47 4.32 15.13
N ILE A 56 4.76 4.07 16.22
CA ILE A 56 3.91 5.09 16.88
C ILE A 56 4.75 6.27 17.37
N GLN A 57 5.92 6.02 17.96
CA GLN A 57 6.80 7.10 18.42
C GLN A 57 7.38 7.89 17.25
N ARG A 58 7.87 7.20 16.21
CA ARG A 58 8.35 7.85 14.97
C ARG A 58 7.28 8.77 14.39
N MET A 59 6.04 8.29 14.34
CA MET A 59 4.90 9.06 13.85
C MET A 59 4.68 10.36 14.64
N LYS A 60 4.75 10.33 15.98
CA LYS A 60 4.64 11.52 16.83
C LYS A 60 5.77 12.52 16.58
N ILE A 61 7.01 12.03 16.60
CA ILE A 61 8.22 12.85 16.38
C ILE A 61 8.17 13.54 15.01
N LEU A 62 7.89 12.78 13.95
CA LEU A 62 7.81 13.32 12.59
C LEU A 62 6.74 14.41 12.45
N TYR A 63 5.61 14.24 13.13
CA TYR A 63 4.55 15.25 13.11
C TYR A 63 4.99 16.52 13.81
N GLU A 64 5.58 16.42 15.00
CA GLU A 64 6.07 17.58 15.75
C GLU A 64 7.15 18.35 14.98
N ILE A 65 8.15 17.65 14.43
CA ILE A 65 9.20 18.24 13.60
C ILE A 65 8.60 18.99 12.41
N LYS A 66 7.59 18.39 11.75
CA LYS A 66 6.95 19.03 10.60
C LYS A 66 6.14 20.27 10.99
N GLN A 67 5.29 20.18 12.02
CA GLN A 67 4.39 21.28 12.39
C GLN A 67 5.15 22.49 12.91
N LYS A 68 6.20 22.27 13.71
CA LYS A 68 7.05 23.34 14.25
C LYS A 68 8.21 23.73 13.32
N GLU A 69 8.27 23.11 12.14
CA GLU A 69 9.33 23.31 11.16
C GLU A 69 10.77 23.14 11.69
N LEU A 70 10.96 22.24 12.66
CA LEU A 70 12.24 22.06 13.38
C LEU A 70 13.37 21.57 12.48
N TYR A 71 13.04 20.97 11.34
CA TYR A 71 14.01 20.56 10.33
C TYR A 71 14.86 21.72 9.79
N LYS A 72 14.44 22.97 9.99
CA LYS A 72 15.21 24.16 9.62
C LYS A 72 16.46 24.36 10.48
N TYR A 73 16.51 23.81 11.70
CA TYR A 73 17.72 23.87 12.55
C TYR A 73 18.88 23.08 11.94
N ASP A 74 18.59 22.05 11.16
CA ASP A 74 19.58 21.27 10.40
C ASP A 74 19.86 21.88 9.00
N GLY A 75 19.35 23.08 8.73
CA GLY A 75 19.55 23.79 7.46
C GLY A 75 18.66 23.32 6.30
N PHE A 76 17.71 22.42 6.53
CA PHE A 76 16.79 21.99 5.48
C PHE A 76 15.73 23.07 5.18
N ALA A 77 15.61 23.46 3.92
CA ALA A 77 14.58 24.41 3.48
C ALA A 77 13.16 23.80 3.50
N ARG A 78 13.05 22.47 3.31
CA ARG A 78 11.76 21.76 3.23
C ARG A 78 11.80 20.47 4.04
N PHE A 79 10.69 20.15 4.69
CA PHE A 79 10.53 18.88 5.42
C PHE A 79 10.84 17.64 4.56
N ASN A 80 10.51 17.68 3.28
CA ASN A 80 10.79 16.58 2.37
C ASN A 80 12.29 16.32 2.18
N ASP A 81 13.12 17.35 2.26
CA ASP A 81 14.57 17.21 2.11
C ASP A 81 15.20 16.71 3.42
N PHE A 82 14.65 17.11 4.57
CA PHE A 82 14.93 16.49 5.86
C PHE A 82 14.61 14.99 5.86
N ILE A 83 13.44 14.56 5.37
CA ILE A 83 13.11 13.12 5.36
C ILE A 83 14.05 12.31 4.46
N LYS A 84 14.55 12.91 3.36
CA LYS A 84 15.51 12.23 2.48
C LYS A 84 16.86 11.98 3.14
N SER A 85 17.21 12.71 4.21
CA SER A 85 18.46 12.47 4.94
C SER A 85 18.40 11.27 5.88
N PHE A 86 17.24 10.61 6.02
CA PHE A 86 17.07 9.40 6.81
C PHE A 86 16.73 8.20 5.93
N GLU A 87 16.92 6.99 6.47
CA GLU A 87 16.45 5.72 5.86
C GLU A 87 14.92 5.54 5.91
N VAL A 88 14.15 6.62 5.96
CA VAL A 88 12.69 6.58 5.93
C VAL A 88 12.22 6.95 4.54
N ALA A 89 11.62 5.99 3.83
CA ALA A 89 11.00 6.26 2.54
C ALA A 89 9.96 7.39 2.67
N LYS A 90 10.02 8.38 1.77
CA LYS A 90 9.10 9.54 1.73
C LYS A 90 7.64 9.12 1.92
N SER A 91 7.19 8.12 1.18
CA SER A 91 5.81 7.63 1.26
C SER A 91 5.42 7.15 2.66
N GLN A 92 6.33 6.53 3.41
CA GLN A 92 6.07 6.12 4.79
C GLN A 92 5.96 7.31 5.73
N ALA A 93 6.87 8.30 5.64
CA ALA A 93 6.81 9.49 6.48
C ALA A 93 5.46 10.23 6.33
N TYR A 94 5.00 10.44 5.09
CA TYR A 94 3.70 11.09 4.86
C TYR A 94 2.50 10.23 5.30
N ARG A 95 2.59 8.90 5.23
CA ARG A 95 1.57 8.00 5.80
C ARG A 95 1.49 8.13 7.32
N TYR A 96 2.63 8.18 8.01
CA TYR A 96 2.63 8.40 9.46
C TYR A 96 1.99 9.73 9.84
N LEU A 97 2.32 10.81 9.13
CA LEU A 97 1.69 12.11 9.36
C LEU A 97 0.17 12.06 9.19
N LYS A 98 -0.31 11.39 8.14
CA LYS A 98 -1.75 11.23 7.86
C LYS A 98 -2.47 10.45 8.97
N ILE A 99 -1.88 9.35 9.43
CA ILE A 99 -2.45 8.53 10.50
C ILE A 99 -2.48 9.34 11.80
N TYR A 100 -1.40 10.02 12.16
CA TYR A 100 -1.35 10.79 13.40
C TYR A 100 -2.35 11.94 13.43
N GLN A 101 -2.53 12.61 12.29
CA GLN A 101 -3.55 13.64 12.19
C GLN A 101 -4.95 13.08 12.53
N LYS A 102 -5.28 11.86 12.09
CA LYS A 102 -6.54 11.20 12.45
C LYS A 102 -6.61 10.79 13.93
N VAL A 103 -5.47 10.52 14.55
CA VAL A 103 -5.39 10.33 16.01
C VAL A 103 -5.70 11.63 16.74
N LEU A 104 -5.12 12.75 16.31
CA LEU A 104 -5.38 14.07 16.90
C LEU A 104 -6.84 14.52 16.68
N GLU A 105 -7.44 14.17 15.55
CA GLU A 105 -8.87 14.39 15.27
C GLU A 105 -9.79 13.47 16.09
N GLY A 106 -9.27 12.53 16.88
CA GLY A 106 -10.06 11.56 17.65
C GLY A 106 -10.70 10.45 16.82
N LYS A 107 -10.40 10.36 15.52
CA LYS A 107 -11.00 9.38 14.60
C LYS A 107 -10.34 8.00 14.66
N VAL A 108 -9.11 7.93 15.17
CA VAL A 108 -8.36 6.68 15.34
C VAL A 108 -7.68 6.70 16.70
N SER A 109 -7.86 5.65 17.51
CA SER A 109 -7.14 5.54 18.78
C SER A 109 -5.77 4.88 18.59
N ILE A 110 -4.81 5.22 19.45
CA ILE A 110 -3.49 4.56 19.49
C ILE A 110 -3.64 3.06 19.77
N ASP A 111 -4.59 2.66 20.61
CA ASP A 111 -4.79 1.26 20.94
C ASP A 111 -5.38 0.48 19.76
N LYS A 112 -6.24 1.11 18.95
CA LYS A 112 -6.68 0.51 17.69
C LYS A 112 -5.51 0.29 16.74
N ILE A 113 -4.57 1.25 16.62
CA ILE A 113 -3.35 1.07 15.81
C ILE A 113 -2.52 -0.10 16.32
N LYS A 114 -2.42 -0.30 17.64
CA LYS A 114 -1.70 -1.45 18.22
C LYS A 114 -2.37 -2.79 17.92
N GLU A 115 -3.70 -2.81 17.93
CA GLU A 115 -4.49 -4.01 17.70
C GLU A 115 -4.46 -4.46 16.23
N VAL A 116 -4.74 -3.55 15.29
CA VAL A 116 -4.91 -3.91 13.86
C VAL A 116 -3.70 -3.54 12.98
N GLY A 117 -2.79 -2.70 13.47
CA GLY A 117 -1.59 -2.27 12.77
C GLY A 117 -1.80 -1.12 11.76
N PHE A 118 -0.69 -0.50 11.33
CA PHE A 118 -0.70 0.69 10.46
C PHE A 118 -1.31 0.47 9.07
N LYS A 119 -1.09 -0.71 8.46
CA LYS A 119 -1.61 -1.01 7.11
C LYS A 119 -3.13 -1.12 7.10
N ALA A 120 -3.71 -1.61 8.20
CA ALA A 120 -5.14 -1.70 8.38
C ALA A 120 -5.76 -0.31 8.48
N ILE A 121 -5.26 0.48 9.44
CA ILE A 121 -5.71 1.85 9.67
C ILE A 121 -5.59 2.73 8.42
N LEU A 122 -4.50 2.59 7.66
CA LEU A 122 -4.34 3.38 6.43
C LEU A 122 -5.42 3.05 5.38
N ARG A 123 -5.80 1.76 5.27
CA ARG A 123 -6.87 1.32 4.37
C ARG A 123 -8.23 1.86 4.80
N ASP A 124 -8.52 1.78 6.10
CA ASP A 124 -9.74 2.34 6.69
C ASP A 124 -9.84 3.86 6.44
N ILE A 125 -8.74 4.60 6.65
CA ILE A 125 -8.67 6.06 6.38
C ILE A 125 -8.87 6.37 4.89
N GLU A 126 -8.45 5.48 4.00
CA GLU A 126 -8.57 5.64 2.55
C GLU A 126 -9.91 5.16 1.99
N GLY A 127 -10.85 4.75 2.85
CA GLY A 127 -12.16 4.23 2.43
C GLY A 127 -12.08 2.88 1.72
N ARG A 128 -10.92 2.19 1.82
CA ARG A 128 -10.70 0.84 1.31
C ARG A 128 -10.99 -0.14 2.43
N ASN A 129 -12.26 -0.38 2.69
CA ASN A 129 -12.69 -1.26 3.77
C ASN A 129 -12.01 -2.65 3.66
N PHE A 130 -11.77 -3.29 4.80
CA PHE A 130 -11.19 -4.63 4.93
C PHE A 130 -11.95 -5.76 4.20
N LEU A 131 -13.11 -5.46 3.62
CA LEU A 131 -14.01 -6.40 2.98
C LEU A 131 -13.78 -6.57 1.47
N ASP A 132 -12.89 -5.82 0.85
CA ASP A 132 -12.56 -6.02 -0.57
C ASP A 132 -11.51 -7.13 -0.73
N LYS A 133 -11.86 -8.32 -0.25
CA LYS A 133 -11.24 -9.55 -0.69
C LYS A 133 -12.23 -10.20 -1.66
N ASP A 134 -11.84 -10.16 -2.93
CA ASP A 134 -12.35 -11.03 -3.99
C ASP A 134 -13.86 -10.94 -4.23
N THR A 135 -14.37 -9.82 -4.76
CA THR A 135 -15.58 -9.89 -5.58
C THR A 135 -15.63 -8.75 -6.59
N TYR A 136 -15.68 -9.12 -7.86
CA TYR A 136 -16.52 -8.43 -8.83
C TYR A 136 -17.92 -8.34 -8.21
N SER A 137 -18.26 -7.24 -7.56
CA SER A 137 -19.62 -6.97 -7.15
C SER A 137 -19.97 -5.54 -7.55
N GLU A 138 -20.74 -5.49 -8.61
CA GLU A 138 -21.62 -4.40 -8.99
C GLU A 138 -22.35 -3.89 -7.73
N SER A 139 -22.03 -2.67 -7.31
CA SER A 139 -22.98 -1.67 -6.82
C SER A 139 -22.26 -0.63 -5.98
N LYS A 140 -22.01 0.52 -6.60
CA LYS A 140 -22.26 1.80 -5.96
C LYS A 140 -22.62 2.78 -7.06
N ASP A 141 -23.92 2.96 -7.23
CA ASP A 141 -24.52 4.11 -7.89
C ASP A 141 -24.08 5.36 -7.15
N ILE A 142 -22.96 5.92 -7.59
CA ILE A 142 -22.57 7.29 -7.34
C ILE A 142 -22.00 7.76 -8.67
N ASP A 143 -22.35 8.98 -9.03
CA ASP A 143 -21.98 9.81 -10.19
C ASP A 143 -20.45 10.00 -10.34
N GLU A 144 -19.68 8.92 -10.23
CA GLU A 144 -18.24 8.88 -10.27
C GLU A 144 -17.80 8.68 -11.72
N SER A 145 -17.36 9.78 -12.34
CA SER A 145 -16.71 9.75 -13.64
C SER A 145 -15.53 8.77 -13.62
N ILE A 146 -15.64 7.67 -14.35
CA ILE A 146 -14.55 6.71 -14.51
C ILE A 146 -13.52 7.29 -15.49
N PRO A 147 -12.27 7.57 -15.06
CA PRO A 147 -11.28 8.19 -15.92
C PRO A 147 -10.73 7.19 -16.95
N ILE A 148 -10.92 7.46 -18.23
CA ILE A 148 -10.30 6.69 -19.32
C ILE A 148 -8.91 7.27 -19.63
N ARG A 149 -7.88 6.41 -19.69
CA ARG A 149 -6.52 6.80 -20.10
C ARG A 149 -6.19 6.25 -21.48
N ILE A 150 -5.95 7.14 -22.45
CA ILE A 150 -5.55 6.79 -23.82
C ILE A 150 -4.20 7.44 -24.11
N LEU A 151 -3.25 6.66 -24.65
CA LEU A 151 -1.96 7.16 -25.12
C LEU A 151 -2.08 7.59 -26.58
N VAL A 152 -2.17 8.89 -26.82
CA VAL A 152 -2.23 9.48 -28.17
C VAL A 152 -0.82 9.80 -28.64
N LYS A 153 -0.42 9.25 -29.79
CA LYS A 153 0.92 9.48 -30.37
C LYS A 153 1.01 10.79 -31.17
N ASP A 154 -0.10 11.17 -31.78
CA ASP A 154 -0.18 12.37 -32.60
C ASP A 154 -0.45 13.60 -31.73
N LYS A 155 0.36 14.66 -31.93
CA LYS A 155 0.31 15.86 -31.10
C LYS A 155 -0.92 16.72 -31.37
N GLU A 156 -1.41 16.76 -32.61
CA GLU A 156 -2.59 17.53 -32.99
C GLU A 156 -3.85 16.87 -32.42
N ILE A 157 -3.95 15.55 -32.56
CA ILE A 157 -5.05 14.77 -31.97
C ILE A 157 -5.02 14.90 -30.44
N TYR A 158 -3.84 14.86 -29.81
CA TYR A 158 -3.71 15.08 -28.37
C TYR A 158 -4.25 16.44 -27.95
N ASN A 159 -3.88 17.50 -28.67
CA ASN A 159 -4.37 18.85 -28.39
C ASN A 159 -5.88 18.96 -28.60
N PHE A 160 -6.42 18.40 -29.67
CA PHE A 160 -7.87 18.36 -29.92
C PHE A 160 -8.64 17.71 -28.77
N CYS A 161 -8.16 16.58 -28.26
CA CYS A 161 -8.76 15.84 -27.16
C CYS A 161 -8.61 16.57 -25.81
N LYS A 162 -7.49 17.25 -25.58
CA LYS A 162 -7.19 17.93 -24.32
C LYS A 162 -7.84 19.31 -24.19
N GLN A 163 -7.98 20.03 -25.30
CA GLN A 163 -8.52 21.39 -25.33
C GLN A 163 -9.93 21.46 -24.74
N ASP A 164 -10.77 20.46 -25.03
CA ASP A 164 -12.12 20.37 -24.49
C ASP A 164 -12.52 18.90 -24.32
N THR A 165 -12.36 18.40 -23.11
CA THR A 165 -12.70 17.01 -22.75
C THR A 165 -14.20 16.77 -22.72
N LYS A 166 -15.02 17.80 -22.45
CA LYS A 166 -16.49 17.68 -22.47
C LYS A 166 -16.99 17.53 -23.90
N ARG A 167 -16.41 18.29 -24.84
CA ARG A 167 -16.68 18.13 -26.27
C ARG A 167 -16.32 16.73 -26.75
N LEU A 168 -15.15 16.21 -26.36
CA LEU A 168 -14.75 14.85 -26.71
C LEU A 168 -15.74 13.81 -26.18
N TYR A 169 -16.12 13.92 -24.90
CA TYR A 169 -17.11 13.03 -24.29
C TYR A 169 -18.45 13.07 -25.05
N PHE A 170 -18.97 14.25 -25.33
CA PHE A 170 -20.20 14.43 -26.09
C PHE A 170 -20.12 13.80 -27.49
N ILE A 171 -19.01 13.96 -28.22
CA ILE A 171 -18.82 13.35 -29.54
C ILE A 171 -18.87 11.82 -29.44
N ILE A 172 -18.11 11.24 -28.51
CA ILE A 172 -18.05 9.78 -28.32
C ILE A 172 -19.41 9.24 -27.91
N GLU A 173 -20.09 9.90 -26.98
CA GLU A 173 -21.42 9.52 -26.50
C GLU A 173 -22.45 9.56 -27.64
N LYS A 174 -22.45 10.63 -28.45
CA LYS A 174 -23.35 10.79 -29.60
C LYS A 174 -23.12 9.70 -30.64
N ILE A 175 -21.86 9.37 -30.93
CA ILE A 175 -21.53 8.29 -31.87
C ILE A 175 -22.06 6.96 -31.34
N TYR A 176 -21.81 6.68 -30.06
CA TYR A 176 -22.19 5.42 -29.44
C TYR A 176 -23.71 5.21 -29.34
N LYS A 177 -24.44 6.24 -28.89
CA LYS A 177 -25.89 6.16 -28.67
C LYS A 177 -26.69 6.29 -29.96
N ASP A 178 -26.31 7.23 -30.84
CA ASP A 178 -27.19 7.68 -31.93
C ASP A 178 -26.66 7.34 -33.32
N LYS A 179 -25.36 7.04 -33.48
CA LYS A 179 -24.72 6.81 -34.79
C LYS A 179 -24.06 5.43 -34.88
N LYS A 180 -24.86 4.39 -34.64
CA LYS A 180 -24.39 2.99 -34.64
C LYS A 180 -23.74 2.55 -35.94
N GLU A 181 -24.25 2.98 -37.10
CA GLU A 181 -23.68 2.64 -38.41
C GLU A 181 -22.25 3.16 -38.56
N ILE A 182 -22.06 4.46 -38.27
CA ILE A 182 -20.74 5.11 -38.27
C ILE A 182 -19.80 4.39 -37.28
N LEU A 183 -20.29 4.04 -36.08
CA LEU A 183 -19.50 3.30 -35.11
C LEU A 183 -19.07 1.93 -35.64
N SER A 184 -19.98 1.18 -36.28
CA SER A 184 -19.67 -0.12 -36.88
C SER A 184 -18.63 -0.02 -37.98
N GLU A 185 -18.73 0.99 -38.85
CA GLU A 185 -17.73 1.24 -39.90
C GLU A 185 -16.34 1.53 -39.31
N LEU A 186 -16.26 2.42 -38.31
CA LEU A 186 -15.02 2.76 -37.62
C LEU A 186 -14.38 1.54 -36.93
N ILE A 187 -15.19 0.66 -36.32
CA ILE A 187 -14.71 -0.57 -35.69
C ILE A 187 -14.14 -1.52 -36.75
N ILE A 188 -14.84 -1.72 -37.87
CA ILE A 188 -14.37 -2.58 -38.96
C ILE A 188 -13.06 -2.05 -39.54
N GLU A 189 -12.95 -0.74 -39.77
CA GLU A 189 -11.73 -0.10 -40.25
C GLU A 189 -10.57 -0.29 -39.28
N TYR A 190 -10.81 -0.08 -37.98
CA TYR A 190 -9.81 -0.29 -36.94
C TYR A 190 -9.29 -1.75 -36.90
N GLU A 191 -10.18 -2.74 -36.96
CA GLU A 191 -9.78 -4.15 -36.95
C GLU A 191 -8.98 -4.54 -38.21
N LYS A 192 -9.32 -3.98 -39.38
CA LYS A 192 -8.51 -4.14 -40.60
C LYS A 192 -7.11 -3.54 -40.42
N HIS A 193 -7.02 -2.32 -39.91
CA HIS A 193 -5.74 -1.64 -39.68
C HIS A 193 -4.85 -2.41 -38.67
N LYS A 194 -5.45 -2.94 -37.59
CA LYS A 194 -4.78 -3.79 -36.60
C LYS A 194 -4.19 -5.06 -37.21
N LYS A 195 -4.96 -5.77 -38.06
CA LYS A 195 -4.49 -6.96 -38.78
C LYS A 195 -3.31 -6.63 -39.70
N ILE A 196 -3.39 -5.54 -40.47
CA ILE A 196 -2.32 -5.11 -41.38
C ILE A 196 -1.03 -4.79 -40.59
N LYS A 197 -1.14 -4.10 -39.46
CA LYS A 197 0.01 -3.76 -38.61
C LYS A 197 0.69 -5.01 -38.05
N ASN A 198 -0.08 -6.01 -37.63
CA ASN A 198 0.46 -7.28 -37.15
C ASN A 198 1.23 -8.03 -38.24
N ILE A 199 0.69 -8.07 -39.47
CA ILE A 199 1.36 -8.70 -40.63
C ILE A 199 2.66 -7.97 -40.97
N LYS A 200 2.67 -6.62 -40.99
CA LYS A 200 3.89 -5.82 -41.23
C LYS A 200 4.96 -6.08 -40.19
N ASN A 201 4.57 -6.18 -38.91
CA ASN A 201 5.49 -6.49 -37.83
C ASN A 201 6.11 -7.89 -37.99
N ILE A 202 5.31 -8.90 -38.36
CA ILE A 202 5.81 -10.26 -38.60
C ILE A 202 6.78 -10.31 -39.79
N LYS A 203 6.48 -9.59 -40.89
CA LYS A 203 7.39 -9.48 -42.05
C LYS A 203 8.71 -8.80 -41.68
N ASN A 204 8.67 -7.71 -40.91
CA ASN A 204 9.88 -7.01 -40.46
C ASN A 204 10.75 -7.87 -39.55
N ILE A 205 10.15 -8.71 -38.69
CA ILE A 205 10.90 -9.66 -37.85
C ILE A 205 11.56 -10.75 -38.70
N LYS A 206 10.84 -11.31 -39.68
CA LYS A 206 11.40 -12.32 -40.60
C LYS A 206 12.56 -11.77 -41.42
N ASN A 207 12.45 -10.56 -41.95
CA ASN A 207 13.53 -9.95 -42.74
C ASN A 207 14.79 -9.72 -41.89
N LYS A 208 14.65 -9.26 -40.64
CA LYS A 208 15.79 -9.11 -39.71
C LYS A 208 16.48 -10.42 -39.31
N LEU A 209 15.80 -11.56 -39.43
CA LEU A 209 16.36 -12.89 -39.14
C LEU A 209 17.06 -13.51 -40.36
N ILE A 210 16.83 -13.00 -41.57
CA ILE A 210 17.45 -13.46 -42.81
C ILE A 210 18.77 -12.71 -43.07
N ASP A 211 18.92 -11.51 -42.49
CA ASP A 211 20.13 -10.67 -42.57
C ASP A 211 21.17 -10.97 -41.45
N LEU A 212 21.02 -12.07 -40.71
CA LEU A 212 21.94 -12.59 -39.68
C LEU A 212 22.49 -13.96 -40.11
#